data_AF-A0A954TDT6-F1
#
_entry.id   AF-A0A954TDT6-F1
#
_cell.length_a   1.000
_cell.length_b   1.000
_cell.length_c   1.000
_cell.angle_alpha   90.00
_cell.angle_beta   90.00
_cell.angle_gamma   90.00
#
_symmetry.space_group_name_H-M   'P 1'
#
loop_
_entity.id
_entity.type
_entity.pdbx_description
1 polymer ?
#
loop_
_entity_poly.entity_id
_entity_poly.type
_entity_poly.pdbx_seq_one_letter_code
_entity_poly.pdbx_strand_id
1 'polypeptide(L)'
;PEISAMQGELFRLLSARPMNSRNLAAAMIDMLGRAGSEASAQRAAARWMLRFTGEFFRQLLRCLADEQFFCPAAVRQFSSSLSAEAGTFDILTECLDRLTVAVWHLQTNSPVSVCLESLAEDLGRLLKPLHRRRPAG
;
A
#
# COMPACT_ATOMS: atom_id res chain seq x y z
N PRO A 1 17.27 -8.14 6.85
CA PRO A 1 17.48 -6.69 7.11
C PRO A 1 16.77 -5.79 6.08
N GLU A 2 17.02 -5.98 4.79
CA GLU A 2 16.45 -5.13 3.71
C GLU A 2 14.94 -5.31 3.52
N ILE A 3 14.44 -6.55 3.58
CA ILE A 3 13.01 -6.84 3.41
C ILE A 3 12.14 -6.19 4.51
N SER A 4 12.60 -6.21 5.77
CA SER A 4 11.90 -5.57 6.88
C SER A 4 11.94 -4.03 6.77
N ALA A 5 13.05 -3.47 6.27
CA ALA A 5 13.15 -2.03 6.03
C ALA A 5 12.19 -1.59 4.90
N MET A 6 12.11 -2.36 3.81
CA MET A 6 11.15 -2.14 2.71
C MET A 6 9.72 -2.17 3.23
N GLN A 7 9.36 -3.17 4.06
CA GLN A 7 8.03 -3.25 4.66
C GLN A 7 7.73 -2.01 5.51
N GLY A 8 8.64 -1.62 6.40
CA GLY A 8 8.47 -0.47 7.29
C GLY A 8 8.28 0.83 6.52
N GLU A 9 9.08 1.05 5.47
CA GLU A 9 9.00 2.23 4.62
C GLU A 9 7.68 2.29 3.85
N LEU A 10 7.23 1.17 3.26
CA LEU A 10 5.94 1.10 2.58
C LEU A 10 4.79 1.40 3.55
N PHE A 11 4.79 0.80 4.74
CA PHE A 11 3.74 1.02 5.73
C PHE A 11 3.69 2.50 6.16
N ARG A 12 4.85 3.14 6.33
CA ARG A 12 4.96 4.57 6.64
C ARG A 12 4.43 5.46 5.52
N LEU A 13 4.71 5.14 4.26
CA LEU A 13 4.23 5.90 3.11
C LEU A 13 2.72 5.74 2.91
N LEU A 14 2.21 4.53 3.05
CA LEU A 14 0.78 4.20 2.91
C LEU A 14 -0.07 4.80 4.04
N SER A 15 0.49 4.95 5.24
CA SER A 15 -0.20 5.58 6.38
C SER A 15 -0.11 7.10 6.40
N ALA A 16 0.63 7.72 5.48
CA ALA A 16 0.78 9.17 5.42
C ALA A 16 -0.57 9.87 5.13
N ARG A 17 -0.78 11.05 5.72
CA ARG A 17 -2.01 11.84 5.55
C ARG A 17 -1.71 13.28 5.12
N PRO A 18 -2.15 13.70 3.92
CA PRO A 18 -2.67 12.85 2.85
C PRO A 18 -1.58 11.93 2.29
N MET A 19 -1.95 10.73 1.85
CA MET A 19 -1.02 9.87 1.13
C MET A 19 -0.66 10.55 -0.20
N ASN A 20 0.64 10.73 -0.43
CA ASN A 20 1.15 11.34 -1.65
C ASN A 20 1.57 10.24 -2.63
N SER A 21 0.76 10.04 -3.68
CA SER A 21 1.01 9.02 -4.71
C SER A 21 2.35 9.19 -5.42
N ARG A 22 2.77 10.43 -5.68
CA ARG A 22 4.08 10.71 -6.30
C ARG A 22 5.23 10.31 -5.41
N ASN A 23 5.13 10.61 -4.11
CA ASN A 23 6.16 10.20 -3.15
C ASN A 23 6.20 8.69 -2.97
N LEU A 24 5.04 8.02 -2.95
CA LEU A 24 4.96 6.56 -2.90
C LEU A 24 5.61 5.93 -4.14
N ALA A 25 5.27 6.41 -5.34
CA ALA A 25 5.85 5.94 -6.60
C ALA A 25 7.36 6.12 -6.60
N ALA A 26 7.86 7.33 -6.31
CA ALA A 26 9.29 7.62 -6.28
C ALA A 26 10.05 6.71 -5.30
N ALA A 27 9.49 6.48 -4.10
CA ALA A 27 10.09 5.58 -3.13
C ALA A 27 10.09 4.11 -3.59
N MET A 28 9.01 3.65 -4.23
CA MET A 28 8.95 2.31 -4.84
C MET A 28 10.02 2.14 -5.93
N ILE A 29 10.22 3.14 -6.80
CA ILE A 29 11.27 3.12 -7.83
C ILE A 29 12.68 3.15 -7.22
N ASP A 30 12.92 3.96 -6.20
CA ASP A 30 14.19 3.98 -5.47
C ASP A 30 14.47 2.62 -4.80
N MET A 31 13.45 1.99 -4.19
CA MET A 31 13.55 0.64 -3.63
C MET A 31 13.89 -0.42 -4.70
N LEU A 32 13.38 -0.27 -5.93
CA LEU A 32 13.81 -1.13 -7.06
C LEU A 32 15.28 -0.93 -7.40
N GLY A 33 15.73 0.33 -7.51
CA GLY A 33 17.12 0.64 -7.84
C GLY A 33 18.11 0.07 -6.82
N ARG A 34 17.74 0.07 -5.54
CA ARG A 34 18.54 -0.53 -4.46
C ARG A 34 18.58 -2.06 -4.50
N ALA A 35 17.54 -2.71 -5.04
CA ALA A 35 17.49 -4.17 -5.17
C ALA A 35 18.42 -4.70 -6.28
N GLY A 36 18.86 -3.83 -7.20
CA GLY A 36 19.83 -4.13 -8.25
C GLY A 36 19.41 -3.61 -9.63
N SER A 37 20.36 -3.69 -10.59
CA SER A 37 20.13 -3.31 -11.99
C SER A 37 19.46 -4.41 -12.83
N GLU A 38 19.50 -5.65 -12.35
CA GLU A 38 18.96 -6.80 -13.09
C GLU A 38 17.44 -6.84 -13.05
N ALA A 39 16.81 -7.06 -14.21
CA ALA A 39 15.35 -7.10 -14.34
C ALA A 39 14.70 -8.19 -13.44
N SER A 40 15.39 -9.31 -13.22
CA SER A 40 14.94 -10.38 -12.34
C SER A 40 14.92 -9.96 -10.86
N ALA A 41 15.95 -9.25 -10.42
CA ALA A 41 16.05 -8.72 -9.05
C ALA A 41 14.99 -7.64 -8.80
N GLN A 42 14.81 -6.71 -9.74
CA GLN A 42 13.78 -5.67 -9.68
C GLN A 42 12.36 -6.27 -9.62
N ARG A 43 12.07 -7.29 -10.44
CA ARG A 43 10.78 -8.00 -10.37
C ARG A 43 10.58 -8.73 -9.04
N ALA A 44 11.64 -9.33 -8.48
CA ALA A 44 11.56 -9.95 -7.16
C ALA A 44 11.24 -8.91 -6.07
N ALA A 45 11.90 -7.76 -6.08
CA ALA A 45 11.61 -6.65 -5.17
C ALA A 45 10.18 -6.11 -5.34
N ALA A 46 9.73 -5.90 -6.58
CA ALA A 46 8.36 -5.44 -6.85
C ALA A 46 7.31 -6.39 -6.28
N ARG A 47 7.50 -7.71 -6.42
CA ARG A 47 6.59 -8.71 -5.82
C ARG A 47 6.53 -8.59 -4.30
N TRP A 48 7.66 -8.34 -3.63
CA TRP A 48 7.67 -8.07 -2.20
C TRP A 48 6.92 -6.79 -1.84
N MET A 49 7.13 -5.71 -2.59
CA MET A 49 6.42 -4.45 -2.37
C MET A 49 4.90 -4.61 -2.50
N LEU A 50 4.42 -5.31 -3.54
CA LEU A 50 2.99 -5.60 -3.70
C LEU A 50 2.44 -6.46 -2.56
N ARG A 51 3.20 -7.47 -2.12
CA ARG A 51 2.81 -8.32 -0.99
C ARG A 51 2.65 -7.50 0.29
N PHE A 52 3.60 -6.62 0.59
CA PHE A 52 3.53 -5.76 1.78
C PHE A 52 2.41 -4.74 1.68
N THR A 53 2.19 -4.14 0.53
CA THR A 53 1.08 -3.21 0.31
C THR A 53 -0.26 -3.91 0.53
N GLY A 54 -0.44 -5.13 0.03
CA GLY A 54 -1.65 -5.93 0.29
C GLY A 54 -1.79 -6.33 1.75
N GLU A 55 -0.68 -6.67 2.41
CA GLU A 55 -0.69 -6.99 3.83
C GLU A 55 -1.12 -5.78 4.69
N PHE A 56 -0.67 -4.58 4.35
CA PHE A 56 -1.09 -3.34 5.01
C PHE A 56 -2.62 -3.18 4.98
N PHE A 57 -3.25 -3.31 3.81
CA PHE A 57 -4.71 -3.16 3.68
C PHE A 57 -5.48 -4.31 4.35
N ARG A 58 -4.99 -5.56 4.29
CA ARG A 58 -5.60 -6.67 5.03
C ARG A 58 -5.56 -6.45 6.54
N GLN A 59 -4.45 -5.94 7.06
CA GLN A 59 -4.33 -5.62 8.48
C GLN A 59 -5.26 -4.46 8.86
N LEU A 60 -5.39 -3.42 8.03
CA LEU A 60 -6.36 -2.35 8.27
C LEU A 60 -7.79 -2.87 8.37
N LEU A 61 -8.21 -3.71 7.42
CA LEU A 61 -9.54 -4.33 7.44
C LEU A 61 -9.78 -5.11 8.74
N ARG A 62 -8.76 -5.87 9.21
CA ARG A 62 -8.84 -6.61 10.46
C ARG A 62 -8.89 -5.71 11.69
N CYS A 63 -8.05 -4.66 11.78
CA CYS A 63 -8.10 -3.73 12.91
C CYS A 63 -9.44 -2.97 12.98
N LEU A 64 -10.09 -2.72 11.84
CA LEU A 64 -11.39 -2.04 11.79
C LEU A 64 -12.55 -2.99 12.11
N ALA A 65 -12.43 -4.27 11.78
CA ALA A 65 -13.46 -5.27 12.05
C ALA A 65 -13.39 -5.81 13.48
N ASP A 66 -12.22 -5.80 14.11
CA ASP A 66 -11.98 -6.35 15.44
C ASP A 66 -11.02 -5.43 16.23
N GLU A 67 -11.55 -4.76 17.25
CA GLU A 67 -10.79 -3.85 18.12
C GLU A 67 -9.70 -4.57 18.93
N GLN A 68 -9.85 -5.89 19.16
CA GLN A 68 -8.88 -6.70 19.89
C GLN A 68 -7.74 -7.20 18.98
N PHE A 69 -7.85 -7.00 17.67
CA PHE A 69 -6.84 -7.45 16.72
C PHE A 69 -5.51 -6.72 16.95
N PHE A 70 -4.44 -7.50 17.14
CA PHE A 70 -3.10 -6.95 17.21
C PHE A 70 -2.61 -6.55 15.81
N CYS A 71 -2.52 -5.25 15.56
CA CYS A 71 -1.86 -4.72 14.39
C CYS A 71 -0.62 -3.86 14.68
N PRO A 72 0.37 -3.85 13.76
CA PRO A 72 1.56 -3.02 13.85
C PRO A 72 1.24 -1.54 14.06
N ALA A 73 2.13 -0.82 14.73
CA ALA A 73 1.92 0.57 15.12
C ALA A 73 1.53 1.49 13.94
N ALA A 74 2.17 1.35 12.79
CA ALA A 74 1.85 2.15 11.59
C ALA A 74 0.42 1.89 11.07
N VAL A 75 -0.04 0.64 11.12
CA VAL A 75 -1.40 0.25 10.72
C VAL A 75 -2.41 0.78 11.75
N ARG A 76 -2.13 0.58 13.04
CA ARG A 76 -2.97 1.04 14.15
C ARG A 76 -3.16 2.56 14.15
N GLN A 77 -2.08 3.31 13.88
CA GLN A 77 -2.13 4.76 13.77
C GLN A 77 -3.04 5.22 12.64
N PHE A 78 -3.01 4.52 11.50
CA PHE A 78 -3.86 4.87 10.39
C PHE A 78 -5.32 4.44 10.63
N SER A 79 -5.55 3.24 11.18
CA SER A 79 -6.88 2.71 11.45
C SER A 79 -7.64 3.53 12.49
N SER A 80 -6.97 4.04 13.53
CA SER A 80 -7.61 4.88 14.57
C SER A 80 -8.22 6.17 14.04
N SER A 81 -7.83 6.57 12.83
CA SER A 81 -8.33 7.78 12.18
C SER A 81 -9.42 7.49 11.13
N LEU A 82 -9.80 6.22 10.93
CA LEU A 82 -10.80 5.80 9.97
C LEU A 82 -12.08 5.44 10.72
N SER A 83 -13.23 5.69 10.12
CA SER A 83 -14.50 5.14 10.61
C SER A 83 -14.66 3.71 10.12
N ALA A 84 -15.12 2.82 11.01
CA ALA A 84 -15.48 1.44 10.69
C ALA A 84 -16.88 1.37 10.02
N GLU A 85 -17.07 2.12 8.94
CA GLU A 85 -18.31 2.15 8.15
C GLU A 85 -18.14 1.41 6.81
N ALA A 86 -19.24 0.94 6.22
CA ALA A 86 -19.23 0.18 4.98
C ALA A 86 -18.40 0.84 3.86
N GLY A 87 -18.55 2.15 3.67
CA GLY A 87 -17.77 2.87 2.64
C GLY A 87 -16.26 2.85 2.85
N THR A 88 -15.78 2.74 4.10
CA THR A 88 -14.34 2.54 4.38
C THR A 88 -13.90 1.14 3.97
N PHE A 89 -14.69 0.11 4.31
CA PHE A 89 -14.40 -1.27 3.91
C PHE A 89 -14.39 -1.44 2.38
N ASP A 90 -15.33 -0.80 1.67
CA ASP A 90 -15.40 -0.83 0.21
C ASP A 90 -14.14 -0.24 -0.42
N ILE A 91 -13.70 0.94 0.04
CA ILE A 91 -12.47 1.58 -0.47
C ILE A 91 -11.24 0.72 -0.21
N LEU A 92 -11.12 0.13 0.98
CA LEU A 92 -9.98 -0.73 1.32
C LEU A 92 -9.98 -2.03 0.51
N THR A 93 -11.17 -2.57 0.19
CA THR A 93 -11.32 -3.75 -0.67
C THR A 93 -10.95 -3.42 -2.11
N GLU A 94 -11.41 -2.29 -2.64
CA GLU A 94 -11.00 -1.81 -3.96
C GLU A 94 -9.48 -1.59 -4.06
N CYS A 95 -8.82 -1.14 -3.00
CA CYS A 95 -7.35 -1.06 -2.97
C CYS A 95 -6.68 -2.44 -3.13
N LEU A 96 -7.26 -3.50 -2.56
CA LEU A 96 -6.78 -4.88 -2.74
C LEU A 96 -7.02 -5.38 -4.16
N ASP A 97 -8.13 -4.99 -4.80
CA ASP A 97 -8.41 -5.34 -6.19
C ASP A 97 -7.40 -4.67 -7.14
N ARG A 98 -7.04 -3.40 -6.92
CA ARG A 98 -5.97 -2.72 -7.68
C ARG A 98 -4.61 -3.40 -7.52
N LEU A 99 -4.32 -3.93 -6.34
CA LEU A 99 -3.11 -4.72 -6.13
C LEU A 99 -3.12 -6.02 -6.95
N THR A 100 -4.26 -6.68 -7.04
CA THR A 100 -4.42 -7.90 -7.86
C THR A 100 -4.15 -7.60 -9.34
N VAL A 101 -4.65 -6.47 -9.84
CA VAL A 101 -4.35 -5.99 -11.21
C VAL A 101 -2.85 -5.72 -11.39
N ALA A 102 -2.20 -5.04 -10.43
CA ALA A 102 -0.77 -4.77 -10.49
C ALA A 102 0.09 -6.06 -10.46
N VAL A 103 -0.31 -7.06 -9.65
CA VAL A 103 0.34 -8.38 -9.64
C VAL A 103 0.23 -9.04 -11.01
N TRP A 104 -0.94 -9.01 -11.62
CA TRP A 104 -1.15 -9.56 -12.95
C TRP A 104 -0.28 -8.87 -14.00
N HIS A 105 -0.22 -7.53 -14.03
CA HIS A 105 0.65 -6.79 -14.94
C HIS A 105 2.14 -7.16 -14.80
N LEU A 106 2.61 -7.33 -13.56
CA LEU A 106 3.99 -7.79 -13.31
C LEU A 106 4.26 -9.20 -13.85
N GLN A 107 3.25 -10.07 -13.87
CA GLN A 107 3.37 -11.43 -14.42
C GLN A 107 3.36 -11.44 -15.95
N THR A 108 2.67 -10.50 -16.59
CA THR A 108 2.52 -10.42 -18.06
C THR A 108 3.61 -9.58 -18.75
N ASN A 109 4.81 -9.52 -18.17
CA ASN A 109 5.98 -8.81 -18.71
C ASN A 109 5.82 -7.28 -18.88
N SER A 110 4.87 -6.65 -18.19
CA SER A 110 4.80 -5.18 -18.17
C SER A 110 6.05 -4.57 -17.51
N PRO A 111 6.48 -3.36 -17.92
CA PRO A 111 7.58 -2.65 -17.25
C PRO A 111 7.27 -2.44 -15.77
N VAL A 112 8.18 -2.88 -14.90
CA VAL A 112 7.98 -2.89 -13.44
C VAL A 112 7.70 -1.49 -12.89
N SER A 113 8.44 -0.48 -13.34
CA SER A 113 8.27 0.90 -12.92
C SER A 113 6.85 1.41 -13.22
N VAL A 114 6.38 1.20 -14.45
CA VAL A 114 5.04 1.61 -14.88
C VAL A 114 3.95 0.93 -14.04
N CYS A 115 4.11 -0.36 -13.71
CA CYS A 115 3.17 -1.06 -12.83
C CYS A 115 3.08 -0.41 -11.44
N LEU A 116 4.22 -0.07 -10.84
CA LEU A 116 4.26 0.53 -9.50
C LEU A 116 3.76 1.96 -9.49
N GLU A 117 4.11 2.76 -10.50
CA GLU A 117 3.60 4.12 -10.69
C GLU A 117 2.07 4.12 -10.84
N SER A 118 1.53 3.26 -11.70
CA SER A 118 0.09 3.13 -11.93
C SER A 118 -0.64 2.74 -10.64
N LEU A 119 -0.11 1.76 -9.91
CA LEU A 119 -0.66 1.36 -8.62
C LEU A 119 -0.65 2.51 -7.61
N ALA A 120 0.49 3.20 -7.47
CA ALA A 120 0.61 4.31 -6.51
C ALA A 120 -0.38 5.44 -6.84
N GLU A 121 -0.63 5.72 -8.12
CA GLU A 121 -1.63 6.66 -8.55
C GLU A 121 -3.06 6.20 -8.20
N ASP A 122 -3.42 4.97 -8.53
CA ASP A 122 -4.73 4.40 -8.21
C ASP A 122 -5.01 4.43 -6.70
N LEU A 123 -4.04 4.01 -5.87
CA LEU A 123 -4.14 4.11 -4.41
C LEU A 123 -4.31 5.56 -3.95
N GLY A 124 -3.61 6.51 -4.59
CA GLY A 124 -3.76 7.95 -4.36
C GLY A 124 -5.18 8.44 -4.56
N ARG A 125 -5.82 8.00 -5.65
CA ARG A 125 -7.20 8.37 -5.96
C ARG A 125 -8.18 7.72 -4.98
N LEU A 126 -7.99 6.43 -4.69
CA LEU A 126 -8.89 5.65 -3.82
C LEU A 126 -8.85 6.07 -2.35
N LEU A 127 -7.67 6.41 -1.81
CA LEU A 127 -7.53 6.78 -0.40
C LEU A 127 -7.88 8.25 -0.12
N LYS A 128 -7.99 9.08 -1.16
CA LYS A 128 -8.33 10.50 -1.04
C LYS A 128 -9.62 10.78 -0.23
N PRO A 129 -10.73 10.03 -0.38
CA PRO A 129 -11.93 10.21 0.44
C PRO A 129 -11.68 9.89 1.91
N LEU A 130 -10.87 8.86 2.22
CA LEU A 130 -10.58 8.44 3.60
C LEU A 130 -9.77 9.49 4.37
N HIS A 131 -8.90 10.24 3.69
CA HIS A 131 -8.14 11.34 4.32
C HIS A 131 -8.97 12.60 4.60
N ARG A 132 -10.12 12.76 3.94
CA ARG A 132 -10.99 13.93 4.10
C ARG A 132 -12.02 13.76 5.21
N ARG A 133 -12.32 12.51 5.58
CA ARG A 133 -13.25 12.18 6.66
C ARG A 133 -12.52 12.37 7.99
N ARG A 134 -12.80 13.49 8.66
CA ARG A 134 -12.44 13.66 10.07
C ARG A 134 -13.39 12.74 10.86
N PRO A 135 -12.92 11.93 11.82
CA PRO A 135 -13.84 11.21 12.70
C PRO A 135 -14.72 12.26 13.38
N ALA A 136 -16.04 12.10 13.26
CA ALA A 136 -16.98 12.82 14.11
C ALA A 136 -16.66 12.40 15.54
N GLY A 137 -16.23 13.37 16.36
CA GLY A 137 -15.93 13.15 17.77
C GLY A 137 -17.17 12.79 18.57
#